data_AF-A0A7R6W9M4-F1
#
_entry.id   AF-A0A7R6W9M4-F1
#
_cell.length_a   1.000
_cell.length_b   1.000
_cell.length_c   1.000
_cell.angle_alpha   90.00
_cell.angle_beta   90.00
_cell.angle_gamma   90.00
#
_symmetry.space_group_name_H-M   'P 1'
#
loop_
_entity.id
_entity.type
_entity.pdbx_description
1 polymer ?
#
loop_
_entity_poly.entity_id
_entity_poly.type
_entity_poly.pdbx_seq_one_letter_code
_entity_poly.pdbx_strand_id
1 'polypeptide(L)'
;MKYIIKVVILCCLCITATQATDVKMHSFHQDSYQQILDKQKQQPFVLIVWSINCAACLAEMELIHEIQQQANIKLIMLSVDGHEFRNEMLQVIQQNRLESIEQWFFAEDNSPALRYLVDKHWYGELPRTYFFDKQHKKIGISGVLKSTEYQSYINKTILAK
;
A
#
# COMPACT_ATOMS: atom_id res chain seq x y z
N MET A 1 49.95 32.35 36.87
CA MET A 1 50.13 31.97 35.46
C MET A 1 49.66 30.52 35.26
N LYS A 2 48.56 30.37 34.51
CA LYS A 2 48.37 29.37 33.45
C LYS A 2 48.17 27.88 33.89
N TYR A 3 46.91 27.40 33.96
CA TYR A 3 46.28 26.50 32.95
C TYR A 3 46.58 25.01 33.26
N ILE A 4 45.68 24.02 33.32
CA ILE A 4 44.44 23.76 32.58
C ILE A 4 43.60 22.73 33.37
N ILE A 5 42.31 23.02 33.43
CA ILE A 5 41.22 22.14 33.86
C ILE A 5 41.10 20.98 32.85
N LYS A 6 41.31 19.73 33.27
CA LYS A 6 40.94 18.54 32.48
C LYS A 6 39.61 17.98 33.01
N VAL A 7 38.52 18.62 32.61
CA VAL A 7 37.17 18.06 32.75
C VAL A 7 37.01 17.04 31.63
N VAL A 8 37.13 15.76 31.99
CA VAL A 8 36.81 14.63 31.12
C VAL A 8 35.29 14.53 31.07
N ILE A 9 34.67 15.24 30.11
CA ILE A 9 33.27 15.03 29.76
C ILE A 9 33.22 13.78 28.89
N LEU A 10 32.93 12.64 29.51
CA LEU A 10 32.53 11.42 28.81
C LEU A 10 31.11 11.63 28.28
N CYS A 11 31.01 12.28 27.11
CA CYS A 11 29.77 12.41 26.37
C CYS A 11 29.44 11.03 25.76
N CYS A 12 28.67 10.22 26.49
CA CYS A 12 28.04 9.02 25.95
C CYS A 12 26.99 9.47 24.93
N LEU A 13 27.40 9.62 23.66
CA LEU A 13 26.48 9.69 22.54
C LEU A 13 25.75 8.33 22.47
N CYS A 14 24.54 8.27 23.03
CA CYS A 14 23.58 7.22 22.71
C CYS A 14 23.17 7.41 21.25
N ILE A 15 23.93 6.83 20.33
CA ILE A 15 23.53 6.68 18.93
C ILE A 15 22.36 5.70 18.95
N THR A 16 21.14 6.22 18.96
CA THR A 16 19.96 5.42 18.63
C THR A 16 20.10 5.04 17.17
N ALA A 17 20.51 3.80 16.90
CA ALA A 17 20.45 3.24 15.57
C ALA A 17 18.97 3.21 15.14
N THR A 18 18.58 4.14 14.27
CA THR A 18 17.28 4.09 13.60
C THR A 18 17.30 2.83 12.75
N GLN A 19 16.61 1.78 13.20
CA GLN A 19 16.42 0.60 12.36
C GLN A 19 15.57 1.02 11.17
N ALA A 20 16.13 0.95 9.97
CA ALA A 20 15.35 1.09 8.75
C ALA A 20 14.34 -0.05 8.74
N THR A 21 13.06 0.28 8.84
CA THR A 21 11.98 -0.69 8.69
C THR A 21 12.02 -1.17 7.24
N ASP A 22 12.45 -2.42 7.03
CA ASP A 22 12.46 -3.01 5.71
C ASP A 22 11.00 -3.21 5.25
N VAL A 23 10.53 -2.35 4.34
CA VAL A 23 9.19 -2.46 3.78
C VAL A 23 9.16 -3.66 2.86
N LYS A 24 8.50 -4.72 3.30
CA LYS A 24 8.36 -5.94 2.52
C LYS A 24 7.38 -5.71 1.36
N MET A 25 7.92 -5.63 0.15
CA MET A 25 7.14 -5.60 -1.08
C MET A 25 7.16 -6.96 -1.78
N HIS A 26 5.97 -7.47 -2.10
CA HIS A 26 5.78 -8.76 -2.75
C HIS A 26 5.66 -8.60 -4.26
N SER A 27 6.42 -9.37 -5.05
CA SER A 27 6.24 -9.40 -6.49
C SER A 27 4.98 -10.19 -6.85
N PHE A 28 4.16 -9.61 -7.71
CA PHE A 28 2.86 -10.13 -8.13
C PHE A 28 3.01 -10.88 -9.45
N HIS A 29 2.81 -12.19 -9.39
CA HIS A 29 2.89 -13.14 -10.49
C HIS A 29 1.52 -13.80 -10.72
N GLN A 30 1.48 -14.82 -11.58
CA GLN A 30 0.26 -15.50 -11.99
C GLN A 30 -0.59 -16.05 -10.83
N ASP A 31 0.05 -16.57 -9.77
CA ASP A 31 -0.67 -17.15 -8.64
C ASP A 31 -0.95 -16.14 -7.51
N SER A 32 -0.36 -14.94 -7.58
CA SER A 32 -0.39 -13.96 -6.48
C SER A 32 -1.79 -13.47 -6.17
N TYR A 33 -2.65 -13.31 -7.18
CA TYR A 33 -4.04 -12.93 -6.95
C TYR A 33 -4.77 -13.96 -6.10
N GLN A 34 -4.64 -15.24 -6.45
CA GLN A 34 -5.26 -16.32 -5.69
C GLN A 34 -4.66 -16.43 -4.28
N GLN A 35 -3.35 -16.21 -4.13
CA GLN A 35 -2.70 -16.16 -2.81
C GLN A 35 -3.28 -15.06 -1.91
N ILE A 36 -3.57 -13.87 -2.47
CA ILE A 36 -4.21 -12.79 -1.72
C ILE A 36 -5.60 -13.24 -1.28
N LEU A 37 -6.41 -13.79 -2.19
CA LEU A 37 -7.75 -14.29 -1.86
C LEU A 37 -7.69 -15.37 -0.77
N ASP A 38 -6.83 -16.37 -0.91
CA ASP A 38 -6.72 -17.47 0.05
C ASP A 38 -6.28 -16.99 1.45
N LYS A 39 -5.34 -16.03 1.52
CA LYS A 39 -4.93 -15.41 2.80
C LYS A 39 -6.05 -14.60 3.45
N GLN A 40 -6.95 -14.01 2.65
CA GLN A 40 -8.10 -13.24 3.13
C GLN A 40 -9.40 -14.07 3.14
N LYS A 41 -9.31 -15.41 3.14
CA LYS A 41 -10.49 -16.28 3.10
C LYS A 41 -11.49 -15.93 4.21
N GLN A 42 -12.75 -15.72 3.82
CA GLN A 42 -13.85 -15.33 4.71
C GLN A 42 -13.65 -13.98 5.43
N GLN A 43 -12.70 -13.17 4.98
CA GLN A 43 -12.44 -11.83 5.48
C GLN A 43 -12.66 -10.81 4.36
N PRO A 44 -13.37 -9.70 4.63
CA PRO A 44 -13.46 -8.62 3.67
C PRO A 44 -12.11 -7.88 3.63
N PHE A 45 -11.75 -7.33 2.47
CA PHE A 45 -10.55 -6.50 2.33
C PHE A 45 -10.70 -5.47 1.21
N VAL A 46 -9.79 -4.50 1.17
CA VAL A 46 -9.70 -3.50 0.11
C VAL A 46 -8.36 -3.65 -0.62
N LEU A 47 -8.41 -3.69 -1.95
CA LEU A 47 -7.23 -3.67 -2.82
C LEU A 47 -7.16 -2.33 -3.55
N ILE A 48 -6.14 -1.54 -3.24
CA ILE A 48 -5.90 -0.22 -3.80
C ILE A 48 -4.82 -0.33 -4.87
N VAL A 49 -5.16 -0.01 -6.11
CA VAL A 49 -4.27 -0.14 -7.26
C VAL A 49 -3.74 1.22 -7.70
N TRP A 50 -2.43 1.32 -7.85
CA TRP A 50 -1.74 2.59 -8.11
C TRP A 50 -0.52 2.43 -9.03
N SER A 51 0.12 3.54 -9.38
CA SER A 51 1.38 3.59 -10.13
C SER A 51 2.15 4.85 -9.77
N ILE A 52 3.49 4.81 -9.81
CA ILE A 52 4.36 5.98 -9.67
C ILE A 52 4.15 6.99 -10.80
N ASN A 53 3.66 6.56 -11.96
CA ASN A 53 3.40 7.39 -13.13
C ASN A 53 1.96 7.93 -13.19
N CYS A 54 1.19 7.75 -12.12
CA CYS A 54 -0.20 8.19 -12.00
C CYS A 54 -0.31 9.37 -11.02
N ALA A 55 -0.36 10.59 -11.54
CA ALA A 55 -0.44 11.80 -10.69
C ALA A 55 -1.65 11.81 -9.76
N ALA A 56 -2.81 11.34 -10.21
CA ALA A 56 -4.01 11.23 -9.38
C ALA A 56 -3.84 10.22 -8.24
N CYS A 57 -3.16 9.09 -8.50
CA CYS A 57 -2.85 8.09 -7.48
C CYS A 57 -1.94 8.67 -6.40
N LEU A 58 -0.89 9.39 -6.81
CA LEU A 58 0.05 10.03 -5.87
C LEU A 58 -0.65 11.10 -5.00
N ALA A 59 -1.60 11.84 -5.58
CA ALA A 59 -2.39 12.84 -4.85
C ALA A 59 -3.32 12.22 -3.77
N GLU A 60 -3.66 10.94 -3.87
CA GLU A 60 -4.51 10.23 -2.90
C GLU A 60 -3.73 9.59 -1.74
N MET A 61 -2.40 9.55 -1.77
CA MET A 61 -1.61 8.77 -0.81
C MET A 61 -1.78 9.23 0.64
N GLU A 62 -1.91 10.54 0.88
CA GLU A 62 -2.19 11.07 2.22
C GLU A 62 -3.60 10.66 2.70
N LEU A 63 -4.59 10.64 1.81
CA LEU A 63 -5.92 10.12 2.14
C LEU A 63 -5.87 8.63 2.48
N ILE A 64 -5.11 7.82 1.72
CA ILE A 64 -4.92 6.40 2.04
C ILE A 64 -4.28 6.24 3.43
N HIS A 65 -3.35 7.13 3.79
CA HIS A 65 -2.79 7.18 5.14
C HIS A 65 -3.86 7.47 6.20
N GLU A 66 -4.75 8.41 5.99
CA GLU A 66 -5.87 8.66 6.92
C GLU A 66 -6.81 7.44 7.03
N ILE A 67 -7.13 6.82 5.90
CA ILE A 67 -8.02 5.66 5.85
C ILE A 67 -7.42 4.47 6.60
N GLN A 68 -6.13 4.16 6.47
CA GLN A 68 -5.52 3.05 7.23
C GLN A 68 -5.60 3.23 8.75
N GLN A 69 -5.60 4.47 9.25
CA GLN A 69 -5.68 4.73 10.71
C GLN A 69 -7.08 4.49 11.26
N GLN A 70 -8.11 4.57 10.40
CA GLN A 70 -9.51 4.51 10.79
C GLN A 70 -10.19 3.19 10.36
N ALA A 71 -9.66 2.54 9.31
CA ALA A 71 -10.22 1.35 8.73
C ALA A 71 -10.14 0.16 9.69
N ASN A 72 -11.27 -0.49 9.92
CA ASN A 72 -11.38 -1.77 10.62
C ASN A 72 -11.34 -2.97 9.64
N ILE A 73 -10.73 -2.77 8.48
CA ILE A 73 -10.63 -3.74 7.39
C ILE A 73 -9.20 -3.76 6.86
N LYS A 74 -8.75 -4.92 6.38
CA LYS A 74 -7.42 -5.05 5.76
C LYS A 74 -7.35 -4.22 4.48
N LEU A 75 -6.33 -3.37 4.38
CA LEU A 75 -5.93 -2.72 3.13
C LEU A 75 -4.74 -3.48 2.54
N ILE A 76 -4.73 -3.60 1.22
CA ILE A 76 -3.63 -4.12 0.41
C ILE A 76 -3.39 -3.13 -0.72
N MET A 77 -2.14 -2.76 -0.94
CA MET A 77 -1.75 -1.91 -2.06
C MET A 77 -1.06 -2.73 -3.13
N LEU A 78 -1.43 -2.47 -4.38
CA LEU A 78 -0.88 -3.12 -5.56
C LEU A 78 -0.42 -2.05 -6.54
N SER A 79 0.89 -1.89 -6.69
CA SER A 79 1.42 -1.12 -7.81
C SER A 79 1.36 -1.95 -9.09
N VAL A 80 0.99 -1.31 -10.20
CA VAL A 80 1.13 -1.91 -11.54
C VAL A 80 2.51 -1.71 -12.15
N ASP A 81 3.42 -1.03 -11.44
CA ASP A 81 4.78 -0.79 -11.90
C ASP A 81 5.66 -2.05 -11.74
N GLY A 82 6.62 -2.20 -12.64
CA GLY A 82 7.56 -3.32 -12.69
C GLY A 82 8.68 -3.25 -11.64
N HIS A 83 9.51 -4.30 -11.61
CA HIS A 83 10.63 -4.44 -10.68
C HIS A 83 11.66 -3.30 -10.80
N GLU A 84 11.85 -2.75 -11.99
CA GLU A 84 12.75 -1.64 -12.27
C GLU A 84 12.41 -0.37 -11.48
N PHE A 85 11.15 -0.22 -11.03
CA PHE A 85 10.65 0.93 -10.28
C PHE A 85 10.55 0.67 -8.77
N ARG A 86 11.14 -0.42 -8.28
CA ARG A 86 11.00 -0.84 -6.87
C ARG A 86 11.47 0.22 -5.88
N ASN A 87 12.52 0.96 -6.19
CA ASN A 87 13.05 1.97 -5.27
C ASN A 87 12.16 3.21 -5.22
N GLU A 88 11.62 3.64 -6.37
CA GLU A 88 10.67 4.73 -6.51
C GLU A 88 9.37 4.39 -5.78
N MET A 89 8.86 3.17 -5.95
CA MET A 89 7.69 2.69 -5.21
C MET A 89 7.94 2.73 -3.70
N LEU A 90 9.09 2.23 -3.24
CA LEU A 90 9.47 2.25 -1.83
C LEU A 90 9.51 3.68 -1.27
N GLN A 91 10.09 4.61 -2.03
CA GLN A 91 10.15 6.01 -1.65
C GLN A 91 8.75 6.61 -1.50
N VAL A 92 7.83 6.36 -2.44
CA VAL A 92 6.44 6.83 -2.35
C VAL A 92 5.75 6.25 -1.11
N ILE A 93 5.91 4.94 -0.85
CA ILE A 93 5.32 4.27 0.31
C ILE A 93 5.82 4.90 1.63
N GLN A 94 7.12 5.11 1.76
CA GLN A 94 7.73 5.67 2.98
C GLN A 94 7.37 7.15 3.18
N GLN A 95 7.42 7.96 2.12
CA GLN A 95 7.06 9.39 2.20
C GLN A 95 5.61 9.60 2.66
N ASN A 96 4.72 8.66 2.35
CA ASN A 96 3.31 8.73 2.70
C ASN A 96 2.93 7.89 3.92
N ARG A 97 3.92 7.32 4.64
CA ARG A 97 3.70 6.54 5.87
C ARG A 97 2.76 5.33 5.65
N LEU A 98 2.94 4.62 4.53
CA LEU A 98 2.11 3.49 4.09
C LEU A 98 2.78 2.12 4.32
N GLU A 99 3.90 2.08 5.04
CA GLU A 99 4.72 0.88 5.26
C GLU A 99 3.98 -0.24 6.03
N SER A 100 2.98 0.12 6.82
CA SER A 100 2.11 -0.79 7.58
C SER A 100 1.12 -1.57 6.70
N ILE A 101 0.83 -1.04 5.50
CA ILE A 101 -0.07 -1.68 4.54
C ILE A 101 0.70 -2.76 3.80
N GLU A 102 0.03 -3.89 3.51
CA GLU A 102 0.65 -4.95 2.73
C GLU A 102 0.88 -4.49 1.28
N GLN A 103 2.12 -4.57 0.82
CA GLN A 103 2.57 -4.01 -0.46
C GLN A 103 2.83 -5.11 -1.50
N TRP A 104 2.23 -4.96 -2.67
CA TRP A 104 2.49 -5.75 -3.86
C TRP A 104 2.87 -4.86 -5.04
N PHE A 105 3.66 -5.39 -5.96
CA PHE A 105 3.98 -4.73 -7.24
C PHE A 105 4.02 -5.76 -8.37
N PHE A 106 3.71 -5.37 -9.59
CA PHE A 106 3.75 -6.30 -10.72
C PHE A 106 5.16 -6.82 -10.99
N ALA A 107 5.26 -8.12 -11.28
CA ALA A 107 6.51 -8.73 -11.71
C ALA A 107 6.98 -8.22 -13.08
N GLU A 108 6.05 -7.73 -13.90
CA GLU A 108 6.28 -7.15 -15.22
C GLU A 108 5.49 -5.83 -15.32
N ASP A 109 6.16 -4.76 -15.72
CA ASP A 109 5.60 -3.41 -15.77
C ASP A 109 4.32 -3.33 -16.60
N ASN A 110 3.25 -2.80 -15.98
CA ASN A 110 1.94 -2.56 -16.57
C ASN A 110 1.34 -3.77 -17.34
N SER A 111 1.69 -4.99 -16.94
CA SER A 111 1.37 -6.23 -17.65
C SER A 111 -0.14 -6.44 -17.81
N PRO A 112 -0.69 -6.50 -19.04
CA PRO A 112 -2.10 -6.79 -19.28
C PRO A 112 -2.54 -8.15 -18.73
N ALA A 113 -1.64 -9.14 -18.73
CA ALA A 113 -1.92 -10.46 -18.20
C ALA A 113 -2.15 -10.41 -16.68
N LEU A 114 -1.30 -9.69 -15.94
CA LEU A 114 -1.47 -9.53 -14.49
C LEU A 114 -2.73 -8.72 -14.15
N ARG A 115 -3.06 -7.70 -14.94
CA ARG A 115 -4.34 -6.96 -14.79
C ARG A 115 -5.56 -7.86 -15.00
N TYR A 116 -5.52 -8.73 -16.01
CA TYR A 116 -6.60 -9.66 -16.30
C TYR A 116 -6.88 -10.60 -15.13
N LEU A 117 -5.84 -11.06 -14.41
CA LEU A 117 -5.98 -11.86 -13.21
C LEU A 117 -6.72 -11.09 -12.11
N VAL A 118 -6.39 -9.81 -11.92
CA VAL A 118 -7.05 -8.95 -10.95
C VAL A 118 -8.50 -8.73 -11.33
N ASP A 119 -8.80 -8.36 -12.57
CA ASP A 119 -10.17 -8.16 -13.07
C ASP A 119 -10.19 -8.13 -14.60
N LYS A 120 -10.85 -9.13 -15.21
CA LYS A 120 -10.99 -9.24 -16.67
C LYS A 120 -11.71 -8.08 -17.35
N HIS A 121 -12.44 -7.24 -16.60
CA HIS A 121 -13.15 -6.08 -17.13
C HIS A 121 -12.43 -4.75 -16.84
N TRP A 122 -11.26 -4.81 -16.21
CA TRP A 122 -10.44 -3.65 -15.92
C TRP A 122 -9.43 -3.42 -17.05
N TYR A 123 -9.47 -2.25 -17.66
CA TYR A 123 -8.64 -1.94 -18.82
C TYR A 123 -7.36 -1.19 -18.47
N GLY A 124 -7.04 -1.08 -17.17
CA GLY A 124 -5.86 -0.39 -16.67
C GLY A 124 -6.09 1.07 -16.31
N GLU A 125 -7.34 1.52 -16.20
CA GLU A 125 -7.60 2.85 -15.66
C GLU A 125 -7.15 2.93 -14.19
N LEU A 126 -6.53 4.05 -13.84
CA LEU A 126 -6.00 4.35 -12.51
C LEU A 126 -6.44 5.76 -12.07
N PRO A 127 -6.57 6.03 -10.76
CA PRO A 127 -6.53 5.06 -9.66
C PRO A 127 -7.74 4.10 -9.71
N ARG A 128 -7.58 2.93 -9.10
CA ARG A 128 -8.62 1.89 -9.04
C ARG A 128 -8.63 1.23 -7.67
N THR A 129 -9.80 1.15 -7.05
CA THR A 129 -9.96 0.51 -5.73
C THR A 129 -11.02 -0.56 -5.80
N TYR A 130 -10.67 -1.75 -5.33
CA TYR A 130 -11.58 -2.88 -5.21
C TYR A 130 -11.94 -3.14 -3.75
N PHE A 131 -13.23 -3.31 -3.48
CA PHE A 131 -13.75 -3.67 -2.18
C PHE A 131 -14.32 -5.10 -2.26
N PHE A 132 -13.73 -6.02 -1.51
CA PHE A 132 -14.07 -7.44 -1.48
C PHE A 132 -14.84 -7.77 -0.20
N ASP A 133 -16.04 -8.32 -0.33
CA ASP A 133 -16.77 -8.84 0.83
C ASP A 133 -16.19 -10.17 1.33
N LYS A 134 -16.81 -10.77 2.35
CA LYS A 134 -16.37 -12.05 2.95
C LYS A 134 -16.40 -13.22 1.98
N GLN A 135 -17.20 -13.13 0.92
CA GLN A 135 -17.30 -14.12 -0.15
C GLN A 135 -16.41 -13.76 -1.34
N HIS A 136 -15.61 -12.70 -1.20
CA HIS A 136 -14.76 -12.10 -2.24
C HIS A 136 -15.51 -11.70 -3.50
N LYS A 137 -16.82 -11.43 -3.37
CA LYS A 137 -17.51 -10.66 -4.40
C LYS A 137 -17.00 -9.23 -4.28
N LYS A 138 -16.47 -8.73 -5.40
CA LYS A 138 -15.85 -7.41 -5.45
C LYS A 138 -16.70 -6.40 -6.19
N ILE A 139 -16.59 -5.16 -5.75
CA ILE A 139 -16.93 -3.98 -6.55
C ILE A 139 -15.64 -3.21 -6.78
N GLY A 140 -15.42 -2.73 -8.01
CA GLY A 140 -14.30 -1.87 -8.32
C GLY A 140 -14.79 -0.47 -8.64
N ILE A 141 -14.13 0.54 -8.08
CA ILE A 141 -14.38 1.96 -8.32
C ILE A 141 -13.15 2.60 -8.95
N SER A 142 -13.33 3.34 -10.04
CA SER A 142 -12.26 4.03 -10.77
C SER A 142 -12.27 5.51 -10.46
N GLY A 143 -11.08 6.11 -10.45
CA GLY A 143 -10.90 7.51 -10.11
C GLY A 143 -10.75 7.77 -8.61
N VAL A 144 -10.45 9.02 -8.29
CA VAL A 144 -10.17 9.47 -6.92
C VAL A 144 -11.43 9.37 -6.08
N LEU A 145 -11.30 8.80 -4.89
CA LEU A 145 -12.36 8.67 -3.90
C LEU A 145 -12.20 9.73 -2.81
N LYS A 146 -13.31 10.26 -2.32
CA LYS A 146 -13.33 11.06 -1.09
C LYS A 146 -13.30 10.12 0.13
N SER A 147 -12.84 10.65 1.27
CA SER A 147 -12.87 9.92 2.55
C SER A 147 -14.26 9.33 2.86
N THR A 148 -15.33 10.09 2.64
CA THR A 148 -16.71 9.62 2.86
C THR A 148 -17.11 8.47 1.94
N GLU A 149 -16.60 8.44 0.72
CA GLU A 149 -16.86 7.35 -0.24
C GLU A 149 -16.10 6.09 0.18
N TYR A 150 -14.83 6.21 0.57
CA TYR A 150 -14.07 5.10 1.17
C TYR A 150 -14.83 4.49 2.34
N GLN A 151 -15.25 5.31 3.31
CA GLN A 151 -15.96 4.83 4.50
C GLN A 151 -17.29 4.15 4.13
N SER A 152 -18.04 4.73 3.18
CA SER A 152 -19.30 4.15 2.69
C SER A 152 -19.09 2.77 2.06
N TYR A 153 -18.12 2.64 1.16
CA TYR A 153 -17.82 1.36 0.50
C TYR A 153 -17.24 0.33 1.48
N ILE A 154 -16.36 0.73 2.40
CA ILE A 154 -15.83 -0.16 3.45
C ILE A 154 -16.97 -0.70 4.30
N ASN A 155 -17.85 0.17 4.82
CA ASN A 155 -18.97 -0.25 5.65
C ASN A 155 -19.91 -1.21 4.90
N LYS A 156 -20.25 -0.90 3.65
CA LYS A 156 -21.07 -1.78 2.80
C LYS A 156 -20.41 -3.16 2.61
N THR A 157 -19.10 -3.18 2.44
CA THR A 157 -18.31 -4.40 2.21
C THR A 157 -18.26 -5.29 3.44
N ILE A 158 -18.11 -4.69 4.62
CA ILE A 158 -18.11 -5.42 5.90
C ILE A 158 -19.48 -6.01 6.23
N LEU A 159 -20.56 -5.26 5.91
CA LEU A 159 -21.94 -5.61 6.22
C LEU A 159 -22.60 -6.53 5.17
N ALA A 160 -21.95 -6.77 4.04
CA ALA A 160 -22.43 -7.71 3.02
C ALA A 160 -22.52 -9.13 3.63
N LYS A 161 -23.61 -9.83 3.29
CA LYS A 161 -23.93 -11.16 3.80
C LYS A 161 -23.35 -12.25 2.92
#